data_AF-A0A7S0U8W3-F1
#
_entry.id   AF-A0A7S0U8W3-F1
#
_cell.length_a   1.000
_cell.length_b   1.000
_cell.length_c   1.000
_cell.angle_alpha   90.00
_cell.angle_beta   90.00
_cell.angle_gamma   90.00
#
_symmetry.space_group_name_H-M   'P 1'
#
loop_
_entity.id
_entity.type
_entity.pdbx_description
1 polymer ?
#
loop_
_entity_poly.entity_id
_entity_poly.type
_entity_poly.pdbx_seq_one_letter_code
_entity_poly.pdbx_strand_id
1 'polypeptide(L)'
;TNNNRGNGIRVFNSFAQIDEHLKKKSTGSQVIVQKYIERPLLYRNRKFDIRVLVMVDHLMNVYVYRDAYCRTSTQEYSLDNIQDLFIHLTNYAVQKKKKKT
;
A
#
# COMPACT_ATOMS: atom_id res chain seq x y z
N THR A 1 1.44 -9.41 12.98
CA THR A 1 1.54 -8.25 12.06
C THR A 1 2.70 -7.36 12.47
N ASN A 2 3.88 -7.51 11.85
CA ASN A 2 5.07 -6.70 12.21
C ASN A 2 5.88 -6.24 10.97
N ASN A 3 5.21 -6.12 9.81
CA ASN A 3 5.86 -5.69 8.57
C ASN A 3 5.47 -4.26 8.23
N ASN A 4 6.46 -3.36 8.28
CA ASN A 4 6.34 -1.98 7.84
C ASN A 4 6.91 -1.83 6.41
N ARG A 5 6.94 -0.59 5.88
CA ARG A 5 7.66 -0.25 4.63
C ARG A 5 7.14 -0.91 3.34
N GLY A 6 5.96 -1.54 3.37
CA GLY A 6 5.38 -2.26 2.22
C GLY A 6 5.93 -3.68 2.05
N ASN A 7 6.73 -4.18 3.01
CA ASN A 7 7.32 -5.51 2.93
C ASN A 7 6.25 -6.61 3.06
N GLY A 8 6.29 -7.58 2.14
CA GLY A 8 5.37 -8.72 2.14
C GLY A 8 3.96 -8.41 1.62
N ILE A 9 3.69 -7.19 1.16
CA ILE A 9 2.44 -6.87 0.47
C ILE A 9 2.52 -7.40 -0.97
N ARG A 10 1.43 -8.01 -1.42
CA ARG A 10 1.24 -8.54 -2.76
C ARG A 10 -0.18 -8.20 -3.22
N VAL A 11 -0.35 -8.04 -4.53
CA VAL A 11 -1.65 -7.85 -5.17
C VAL A 11 -1.90 -9.06 -6.06
N PHE A 12 -3.12 -9.57 -6.04
CA PHE A 12 -3.55 -10.73 -6.80
C PHE A 12 -4.85 -10.42 -7.54
N ASN A 13 -5.08 -11.06 -8.68
CA ASN A 13 -6.31 -10.90 -9.47
C ASN A 13 -7.22 -12.14 -9.43
N SER A 14 -6.83 -13.19 -8.69
CA SER A 14 -7.64 -14.41 -8.55
C SER A 14 -7.48 -15.05 -7.18
N PHE A 15 -8.52 -15.76 -6.75
CA PHE A 15 -8.49 -16.53 -5.51
C PHE A 15 -7.47 -17.67 -5.55
N ALA A 16 -7.27 -18.30 -6.71
CA ALA A 16 -6.29 -19.37 -6.87
C ALA A 16 -4.86 -18.91 -6.55
N GLN A 17 -4.46 -17.72 -7.03
CA GLN A 17 -3.16 -17.14 -6.69
C GLN A 17 -3.03 -16.80 -5.20
N ILE A 18 -4.12 -16.33 -4.58
CA ILE A 18 -4.15 -16.08 -3.13
C ILE A 18 -3.91 -17.39 -2.39
N ASP A 19 -4.69 -18.43 -2.69
CA ASP A 19 -4.57 -19.75 -2.06
C ASP A 19 -3.16 -20.35 -2.22
N GLU A 20 -2.60 -20.32 -3.42
CA GLU A 20 -1.23 -20.77 -3.68
C GLU A 20 -0.20 -19.98 -2.86
N HIS A 21 -0.38 -18.65 -2.74
CA HIS A 21 0.51 -17.82 -1.93
C HIS A 21 0.39 -18.14 -0.43
N LEU A 22 -0.82 -18.42 0.06
CA LEU A 22 -1.06 -18.75 1.46
C LEU A 22 -0.48 -20.12 1.84
N LYS A 23 -0.57 -21.12 0.95
CA LYS A 23 0.03 -22.45 1.15
C LYS A 23 1.55 -22.42 1.32
N LYS A 24 2.23 -21.43 0.72
CA LYS A 24 3.69 -21.24 0.85
C LYS A 24 4.11 -20.62 2.18
N LYS A 25 3.16 -20.12 2.99
CA LYS A 25 3.47 -19.52 4.29
C LYS A 25 3.58 -20.60 5.37
N SER A 26 4.40 -20.35 6.37
CA SER A 26 4.52 -21.25 7.52
C SER A 26 3.19 -21.33 8.29
N THR A 27 2.89 -22.52 8.79
CA THR A 27 1.74 -22.77 9.67
C THR A 27 1.74 -21.79 10.84
N GLY A 28 0.59 -21.15 11.10
CA GLY A 28 0.46 -20.09 12.11
C GLY A 28 0.76 -18.67 11.62
N SER A 29 1.13 -18.48 10.35
CA SER A 29 1.25 -17.15 9.75
C SER A 29 -0.08 -16.41 9.72
N GLN A 30 -0.16 -15.25 10.37
CA GLN A 30 -1.32 -14.35 10.29
C GLN A 30 -1.17 -13.37 9.13
N VAL A 31 -2.19 -13.31 8.27
CA VAL A 31 -2.26 -12.39 7.13
C VAL A 31 -3.65 -11.74 7.07
N ILE A 32 -3.73 -10.61 6.38
CA ILE A 32 -4.99 -9.95 6.07
C ILE A 32 -5.19 -10.03 4.56
N VAL A 33 -6.35 -10.52 4.14
CA VAL A 33 -6.83 -10.41 2.76
C VAL A 33 -7.76 -9.22 2.71
N GLN A 34 -7.47 -8.26 1.83
CA GLN A 34 -8.23 -7.04 1.68
C GLN A 34 -8.58 -6.83 0.21
N LYS A 35 -9.82 -6.40 -0.05
CA LYS A 35 -10.24 -5.95 -1.37
C LYS A 35 -9.34 -4.81 -1.85
N TYR A 36 -8.68 -5.02 -2.98
CA TYR A 36 -7.91 -3.98 -3.64
C TYR A 36 -8.84 -2.91 -4.22
N ILE A 37 -8.42 -1.64 -4.20
CA ILE A 37 -9.17 -0.55 -4.83
C ILE A 37 -8.68 -0.43 -6.28
N GLU A 38 -9.47 -0.95 -7.23
CA GLU A 38 -9.12 -0.97 -8.66
C GLU A 38 -9.29 0.38 -9.37
N ARG A 39 -10.07 1.28 -8.79
CA ARG A 39 -10.35 2.61 -9.36
C ARG A 39 -9.98 3.72 -8.37
N PRO A 40 -8.70 3.84 -7.99
CA PRO A 40 -8.27 4.91 -7.09
C PRO A 40 -8.34 6.26 -7.80
N LEU A 41 -8.53 7.33 -7.03
CA LEU A 41 -8.28 8.67 -7.55
C LEU A 41 -6.81 8.80 -7.95
N LEU A 42 -6.56 9.37 -9.13
CA LEU A 42 -5.23 9.53 -9.69
C LEU A 42 -4.82 11.00 -9.70
N TYR A 43 -3.57 11.26 -9.34
CA TYR A 43 -2.94 12.56 -9.52
C TYR A 43 -1.87 12.44 -10.60
N ARG A 44 -2.06 13.14 -11.73
CA ARG A 44 -1.21 13.02 -12.94
C ARG A 44 -1.05 11.55 -13.37
N ASN A 45 -2.17 10.84 -13.48
CA ASN A 45 -2.25 9.40 -13.78
C ASN A 45 -1.56 8.46 -12.79
N ARG A 46 -1.10 8.94 -11.63
CA ARG A 46 -0.41 8.12 -10.63
C ARG A 46 -1.27 7.93 -9.38
N LYS A 47 -1.15 6.74 -8.78
CA LYS A 47 -1.80 6.42 -7.51
C LYS A 47 -1.16 7.22 -6.39
N PHE A 48 -1.93 7.63 -5.40
CA PHE A 48 -1.40 8.23 -4.19
C PHE A 48 -2.20 7.82 -2.96
N ASP A 49 -1.61 8.03 -1.79
CA ASP A 49 -2.32 8.03 -0.53
C ASP A 49 -2.12 9.36 0.19
N ILE A 50 -3.02 9.69 1.10
CA ILE A 50 -2.95 10.90 1.92
C ILE A 50 -2.45 10.50 3.31
N ARG A 51 -1.38 11.16 3.77
CA ARG A 51 -0.92 11.08 5.15
C ARG A 51 -1.45 12.26 5.94
N VAL A 52 -2.27 11.94 6.93
CA VAL A 52 -2.74 12.87 7.96
C VAL A 52 -2.00 12.56 9.27
N LEU A 53 -1.58 13.59 9.99
CA LEU A 53 -1.00 13.46 11.33
C LEU A 53 -2.11 13.66 12.37
N VAL A 54 -2.18 12.75 13.33
CA VAL A 54 -3.17 12.78 14.40
C VAL A 54 -2.42 12.64 15.73
N MET A 55 -2.71 13.51 16.69
CA MET A 55 -2.25 13.43 18.06
C MET A 55 -3.42 13.01 18.95
N VAL A 56 -3.18 12.04 19.84
CA VAL A 56 -4.12 11.66 20.89
C VAL A 56 -3.46 11.96 22.23
N ASP A 57 -4.13 12.73 23.08
CA ASP A 57 -3.61 13.06 24.42
C ASP A 57 -4.07 12.06 25.49
N HIS A 58 -3.58 12.25 26.71
CA HIS A 58 -3.88 11.40 27.86
C HIS A 58 -5.36 11.46 28.32
N LEU A 59 -6.11 12.46 27.85
CA LEU A 59 -7.54 12.60 28.10
C LEU A 59 -8.37 12.05 26.94
N MET A 60 -7.75 11.35 25.99
CA MET A 60 -8.38 10.80 24.79
C MET A 60 -8.91 11.87 23.82
N ASN A 61 -8.43 13.11 23.91
CA ASN A 61 -8.75 14.12 22.89
C ASN A 61 -7.98 13.81 21.60
N VAL A 62 -8.65 13.98 20.46
CA VAL A 62 -8.09 13.71 19.13
C VAL A 62 -7.87 15.02 18.38
N TYR A 63 -6.62 15.30 18.05
CA TYR A 63 -6.22 16.49 17.31
C TYR A 63 -5.72 16.09 15.93
N VAL A 64 -6.37 16.59 14.89
CA VAL A 64 -5.94 16.39 13.49
C VAL A 64 -5.08 17.58 13.08
N TYR A 65 -3.84 17.34 12.67
CA TYR A 65 -2.98 18.39 12.16
C TYR A 65 -3.58 18.98 10.88
N ARG A 66 -3.54 20.32 10.77
CA ARG A 66 -4.18 21.05 9.66
C ARG A 66 -3.65 20.62 8.29
N ASP A 67 -2.35 20.39 8.20
CA ASP A 67 -1.71 20.06 6.92
C ASP A 67 -1.59 18.54 6.75
N ALA A 68 -1.92 18.07 5.56
CA ALA A 68 -1.71 16.70 5.12
C ALA A 68 -0.82 16.70 3.88
N TYR A 69 -0.20 15.56 3.57
CA TYR A 69 0.61 15.43 2.37
C TYR A 69 0.29 14.15 1.61
N CYS A 70 0.37 14.23 0.29
CA CYS A 70 0.17 13.09 -0.60
C CYS A 70 1.49 12.34 -0.81
N ARG A 71 1.44 11.01 -0.73
CA ARG A 71 2.55 10.12 -1.11
C ARG A 71 2.17 9.45 -2.42
N THR A 72 2.83 9.87 -3.49
CA THR A 72 2.54 9.40 -4.85
C THR A 72 3.37 8.15 -5.19
N SER A 73 2.83 7.29 -6.05
CA SER A 73 3.61 6.29 -6.78
C SER A 73 4.52 7.00 -7.79
N THR A 74 5.61 6.34 -8.19
CA THR A 74 6.51 6.85 -9.23
C THR A 74 6.04 6.51 -10.65
N GLN A 75 5.06 5.63 -10.80
CA GLN A 75 4.56 5.15 -12.09
C GLN A 75 3.09 5.45 -12.29
N GLU A 76 2.71 5.57 -13.56
CA GLU A 76 1.31 5.66 -13.98
C GLU A 76 0.55 4.40 -13.58
N TYR A 77 -0.69 4.60 -13.17
CA TYR A 77 -1.56 3.55 -12.71
C TYR A 77 -2.08 2.73 -13.89
N SER A 78 -1.84 1.43 -13.85
CA SER A 78 -2.44 0.46 -14.77
C SER A 78 -2.72 -0.83 -13.99
N LEU A 79 -3.79 -1.53 -14.36
CA LEU A 79 -4.11 -2.87 -13.83
C LEU A 79 -3.52 -3.99 -14.70
N ASP A 80 -2.92 -3.66 -15.84
CA ASP A 80 -2.34 -4.65 -16.76
C ASP A 80 -1.12 -5.34 -16.14
N ASN A 81 -0.44 -4.67 -15.20
CA ASN A 81 0.72 -5.21 -14.49
C ASN A 81 0.57 -5.11 -12.96
N ILE A 82 -0.33 -5.92 -12.39
CA ILE A 82 -0.60 -5.92 -10.94
C ILE A 82 0.61 -6.27 -10.07
N GLN A 83 1.62 -6.93 -10.65
CA GLN A 83 2.81 -7.39 -9.95
C GLN A 83 3.85 -6.29 -9.78
N ASP A 84 3.77 -5.21 -10.57
CA ASP A 84 4.63 -4.04 -10.39
C ASP A 84 4.19 -3.22 -9.17
N LEU A 85 4.82 -3.50 -8.04
CA LEU A 85 4.57 -2.80 -6.80
C LEU A 85 4.92 -1.29 -6.85
N PHE A 86 5.72 -0.83 -7.82
CA PHE A 86 5.98 0.61 -7.99
C PHE A 86 4.76 1.36 -8.52
N ILE A 87 3.84 0.68 -9.20
CA ILE A 87 2.53 1.21 -9.62
C ILE A 87 1.56 1.20 -8.43
N HIS A 88 1.52 0.08 -7.70
CA HIS A 88 0.40 -0.21 -6.80
C HIS A 88 0.62 0.16 -5.33
N LEU A 89 1.87 0.32 -4.87
CA LEU A 89 2.22 0.71 -3.50
C LEU A 89 2.81 2.12 -3.48
N THR A 90 2.41 2.94 -2.53
CA THR A 90 2.86 4.35 -2.39
C THR A 90 3.92 4.52 -1.30
N ASN A 91 4.33 3.43 -0.65
CA ASN A 91 5.32 3.45 0.42
C ASN A 91 6.66 3.98 -0.08
N TYR A 92 7.19 5.03 0.56
CA TYR A 92 8.50 5.60 0.24
C TYR A 92 9.62 4.55 0.14
N ALA A 93 9.64 3.58 1.05
CA ALA A 93 10.65 2.52 1.06
C ALA A 93 10.58 1.58 -0.15
N VAL A 94 9.40 1.42 -0.77
CA VAL A 94 9.23 0.73 -2.06
C VAL A 94 9.68 1.67 -3.17
N GLN A 95 9.11 2.88 -3.21
CA GLN A 95 9.33 3.85 -4.28
C GLN A 95 10.80 4.26 -4.45
N LYS A 96 11.56 4.44 -3.37
CA LYS A 96 12.98 4.81 -3.42
C LYS A 96 13.89 3.76 -4.08
N LYS A 97 13.44 2.51 -4.18
CA LYS A 97 14.23 1.43 -4.81
C LYS A 97 14.23 1.54 -6.32
N LYS A 98 13.28 2.28 -6.90
CA LYS A 98 13.26 2.53 -8.34
C LYS A 98 14.35 3.56 -8.65
N LYS A 99 15.38 3.13 -9.37
CA LYS A 99 16.37 4.07 -9.93
C LYS A 99 15.60 5.04 -10.85
N LYS A 100 15.87 6.34 -10.74
CA LYS A 100 15.44 7.30 -11.74
C LYS A 100 16.24 6.97 -13.01
N THR A 101 15.55 6.41 -14.00
CA THR A 101 16.06 6.38 -15.38
C THR A 101 15.98 7.80 -15.93
#